data_AF-A0A3L7RG12-F1
#
_entry.id   AF-A0A3L7RG12-F1
#
_cell.length_a   1.000
_cell.length_b   1.000
_cell.length_c   1.000
_cell.angle_alpha   90.00
_cell.angle_beta   90.00
_cell.angle_gamma   90.00
#
_symmetry.space_group_name_H-M   'P 1'
#
loop_
_entity.id
_entity.type
_entity.pdbx_description
1 polymer ?
#
loop_
_entity_poly.entity_id
_entity_poly.type
_entity_poly.pdbx_seq_one_letter_code
_entity_poly.pdbx_strand_id
1 'polypeptide(L)'
;MGSWGDRERRPRMGWQKNRIVARLMPMETTIERRDSGNEVELLVSGWLDAESGEQLERAVEEELRRGRHTIRLDLSAVSFLSSAGIRLLFNTYRAAKAVGGQCLVGAASEQVTRVLQVTKLDSFLLDSRQVVAESAATLANATGAESEAVAADICDGRIVLVGLEPPGRGHLQATLIGSTDATLLGSIPVASVRQFSRHSFGLGIGALAKDAVLAAHAGEMLAACGAVFYRPPQPLAAIDYLIGADGLVPEIQMAAGLAWEGLPRGRAGFEPASDESSVRFSELAGQLLERSQSETIAIVLIGEVSGLVGVELIRPLAEASSIECPRAGIPAVAARWLSFSREPVHARRTALVVGVVTSGEPQDHQLHSGHQLHSFVRPLGEGGLFGHAHAAIFPFRPLKRGTVDLLAMVDALASSEPLAVMHLLDDPQPMLGSGQSEFVRGCCWFAPLSIGTGVQP
;
A
#
# COMPACT_ATOMS: atom_id res chain seq x y z
N MET A 1 27.72 -7.42 -84.99
CA MET A 1 28.11 -6.02 -85.29
C MET A 1 27.87 -5.17 -84.05
N GLY A 2 28.91 -4.48 -83.56
CA GLY A 2 28.87 -3.36 -82.59
C GLY A 2 28.59 -3.76 -81.12
N SER A 3 29.59 -3.85 -80.23
CA SER A 3 30.37 -2.76 -79.60
C SER A 3 29.59 -2.08 -78.46
N TRP A 4 29.79 -2.48 -77.19
CA TRP A 4 30.82 -2.03 -76.22
C TRP A 4 30.55 -0.67 -75.55
N GLY A 5 30.57 -0.69 -74.21
CA GLY A 5 30.80 0.46 -73.31
C GLY A 5 29.53 1.09 -72.74
N ASP A 6 29.41 1.41 -71.44
CA ASP A 6 30.43 1.42 -70.39
C ASP A 6 29.75 1.64 -69.02
N ARG A 7 30.38 1.11 -67.96
CA ARG A 7 30.32 1.48 -66.52
C ARG A 7 28.93 1.41 -65.82
N GLU A 8 28.76 0.80 -64.66
CA GLU A 8 29.65 0.81 -63.50
C GLU A 8 29.12 -0.15 -62.41
N ARG A 9 30.03 -0.66 -61.57
CA ARG A 9 29.82 -1.22 -60.21
C ARG A 9 29.55 -2.73 -60.04
N ARG A 10 30.70 -3.39 -59.87
CA ARG A 10 31.07 -4.59 -59.08
C ARG A 10 30.19 -4.92 -57.85
N PRO A 11 30.20 -6.19 -57.40
CA PRO A 11 29.20 -6.77 -56.49
C PRO A 11 29.25 -6.17 -55.09
N ARG A 12 28.07 -6.04 -54.46
CA ARG A 12 27.92 -5.57 -53.08
C ARG A 12 28.65 -6.52 -52.13
N MET A 13 29.81 -6.06 -51.67
CA MET A 13 30.52 -6.55 -50.50
C MET A 13 29.59 -6.47 -49.30
N GLY A 14 29.47 -7.59 -48.58
CA GLY A 14 28.51 -7.77 -47.51
C GLY A 14 28.85 -7.03 -46.23
N TRP A 15 27.86 -6.91 -45.35
CA TRP A 15 28.07 -6.72 -43.92
C TRP A 15 27.05 -7.57 -43.13
N GLN A 16 27.61 -8.60 -42.49
CA GLN A 16 27.30 -9.11 -41.16
C GLN A 16 25.88 -9.62 -40.82
N LYS A 17 25.75 -10.95 -40.92
CA LYS A 17 25.22 -11.74 -39.81
C LYS A 17 26.17 -11.58 -38.61
N ASN A 18 25.80 -10.76 -37.63
CA ASN A 18 26.32 -10.86 -36.27
C ASN A 18 25.10 -10.95 -35.33
N ARG A 19 24.76 -12.15 -34.86
CA ARG A 19 25.21 -12.67 -33.55
C ARG A 19 25.06 -11.62 -32.44
N ILE A 20 23.83 -11.41 -31.97
CA ILE A 20 23.55 -11.36 -30.53
C ILE A 20 22.29 -12.20 -30.26
N VAL A 21 22.35 -13.46 -30.70
CA VAL A 21 21.87 -14.57 -29.87
C VAL A 21 23.12 -15.10 -29.13
N ALA A 22 23.79 -14.19 -28.41
CA ALA A 22 24.41 -14.56 -27.15
C ALA A 22 23.27 -14.32 -26.16
N ARG A 23 22.38 -15.30 -25.97
CA ARG A 23 22.59 -16.26 -24.90
C ARG A 23 23.14 -15.49 -23.69
N LEU A 24 22.22 -14.84 -22.96
CA LEU A 24 22.31 -14.72 -21.51
C LEU A 24 22.48 -16.15 -21.00
N MET A 25 23.68 -16.71 -21.14
CA MET A 25 24.13 -17.77 -20.26
C MET A 25 24.35 -17.05 -18.94
N PRO A 26 23.73 -17.47 -17.83
CA PRO A 26 24.07 -16.93 -16.53
C PRO A 26 25.59 -17.10 -16.38
N MET A 27 26.31 -15.98 -16.24
CA MET A 27 27.67 -16.02 -15.76
C MET A 27 27.57 -16.43 -14.30
N GLU A 28 28.03 -17.64 -14.00
CA GLU A 28 27.85 -18.30 -12.71
C GLU A 28 28.40 -17.43 -11.58
N THR A 29 27.56 -17.17 -10.57
CA THR A 29 27.97 -16.47 -9.36
C THR A 29 28.77 -17.43 -8.50
N THR A 30 29.98 -17.03 -8.14
CA THR A 30 30.83 -17.80 -7.24
C THR A 30 31.03 -17.04 -5.94
N ILE A 31 30.86 -17.75 -4.83
CA ILE A 31 31.04 -17.22 -3.48
C ILE A 31 32.19 -17.98 -2.85
N GLU A 32 33.32 -17.30 -2.66
CA GLU A 32 34.48 -17.86 -1.97
C GLU A 32 34.54 -17.35 -0.53
N ARG A 33 34.88 -18.23 0.40
CA ARG A 33 34.97 -17.93 1.83
C ARG A 33 36.42 -17.71 2.23
N ARG A 34 36.72 -16.59 2.89
CA ARG A 34 38.02 -16.30 3.49
C ARG A 34 37.84 -15.98 4.98
N ASP A 35 38.53 -16.74 5.83
CA ASP A 35 38.59 -16.46 7.26
C ASP A 35 39.64 -15.37 7.53
N SER A 36 39.25 -14.31 8.24
CA SER A 36 40.16 -13.24 8.68
C SER A 36 39.97 -12.99 10.17
N GLY A 37 40.69 -13.77 11.00
CA GLY A 37 40.58 -13.67 12.45
C GLY A 37 39.17 -13.95 12.97
N ASN A 38 38.55 -12.95 13.62
CA ASN A 38 37.19 -13.05 14.18
C ASN A 38 36.09 -12.63 13.19
N GLU A 39 36.45 -12.25 11.96
CA GLU A 39 35.52 -11.87 10.89
C GLU A 39 35.55 -12.94 9.78
N VAL A 40 34.46 -13.07 9.03
CA VAL A 40 34.42 -13.87 7.80
C VAL A 40 34.16 -12.95 6.61
N GLU A 41 34.96 -13.11 5.57
CA GLU A 41 34.82 -12.38 4.32
C GLU A 41 34.30 -13.32 3.24
N LEU A 42 33.22 -12.92 2.57
CA LEU A 42 32.63 -13.61 1.44
C LEU A 42 32.98 -12.83 0.17
N LEU A 43 33.82 -13.42 -0.67
CA LEU A 43 34.20 -12.86 -1.97
C LEU A 43 33.16 -13.31 -2.99
N VAL A 44 32.43 -12.35 -3.55
CA VAL A 44 31.38 -12.60 -4.53
C VAL A 44 31.87 -12.12 -5.89
N SER A 45 31.84 -13.00 -6.89
CA SER A 45 32.14 -12.65 -8.27
C SER A 45 31.03 -13.08 -9.21
N GLY A 46 30.87 -12.36 -10.33
CA GLY A 46 29.83 -12.62 -11.31
C GLY A 46 28.66 -11.63 -11.19
N TRP A 47 27.43 -12.14 -11.30
CA TRP A 47 26.21 -11.33 -11.31
C TRP A 47 25.44 -11.51 -10.00
N LEU A 48 24.72 -10.46 -9.59
CA LEU A 48 23.89 -10.51 -8.39
C LEU A 48 22.45 -10.13 -8.77
N ASP A 49 21.62 -11.16 -8.87
CA ASP A 49 20.22 -11.14 -9.28
C ASP A 49 19.35 -12.00 -8.34
N ALA A 50 18.10 -12.30 -8.75
CA ALA A 50 17.18 -13.05 -7.90
C ALA A 50 17.68 -14.48 -7.59
N GLU A 51 18.27 -15.15 -8.58
CA GLU A 51 18.67 -16.56 -8.47
C GLU A 51 19.99 -16.71 -7.71
N SER A 52 20.99 -15.90 -8.08
CA SER A 52 22.29 -15.83 -7.38
C SER A 52 22.18 -15.21 -5.99
N GLY A 53 21.16 -14.37 -5.77
CA GLY A 53 20.91 -13.77 -4.49
C GLY A 53 20.51 -14.79 -3.42
N GLU A 54 19.66 -15.75 -3.74
CA GLU A 54 19.30 -16.82 -2.78
C GLU A 54 20.53 -17.60 -2.30
N GLN A 55 21.55 -17.76 -3.15
CA GLN A 55 22.81 -18.43 -2.79
C GLN A 55 23.62 -17.60 -1.77
N LEU A 56 23.68 -16.28 -1.97
CA LEU A 56 24.35 -15.37 -1.04
C LEU A 56 23.64 -15.29 0.32
N GLU A 57 22.31 -15.27 0.33
CA GLU A 57 21.53 -15.26 1.55
C GLU A 57 21.77 -16.53 2.39
N ARG A 58 21.80 -17.70 1.74
CA ARG A 58 22.12 -18.97 2.41
C ARG A 58 23.54 -19.00 2.95
N ALA A 59 24.53 -18.51 2.20
CA ALA A 59 25.92 -18.45 2.64
C ALA A 59 26.09 -17.57 3.88
N VAL A 60 25.38 -16.43 3.92
CA VAL A 60 25.39 -15.52 5.08
C VAL A 60 24.64 -16.12 6.27
N GLU A 61 23.48 -16.73 6.05
CA GLU A 61 22.73 -17.41 7.12
C GLU A 61 23.54 -18.55 7.76
N GLU A 62 24.28 -19.32 6.95
CA GLU A 62 25.12 -20.40 7.45
C GLU A 62 26.26 -19.87 8.34
N GLU A 63 26.89 -18.74 8.00
CA GLU A 63 27.91 -18.12 8.85
C GLU A 63 27.33 -17.52 10.14
N LEU A 64 26.13 -16.93 10.07
CA LEU A 64 25.41 -16.46 11.27
C LEU A 64 25.08 -17.64 12.21
N ARG A 65 24.64 -18.78 11.68
CA ARG A 65 24.38 -20.02 12.46
C ARG A 65 25.65 -20.59 13.09
N ARG A 66 26.81 -20.38 12.47
CA ARG A 66 28.13 -20.76 13.03
C ARG A 66 28.61 -19.80 14.14
N GLY A 67 27.80 -18.82 14.54
CA GLY A 67 28.09 -17.89 15.63
C GLY A 67 29.00 -16.72 15.22
N ARG A 68 29.21 -16.48 13.93
CA ARG A 68 29.98 -15.32 13.46
C ARG A 68 29.04 -14.12 13.34
N HIS A 69 29.30 -13.12 14.17
CA HIS A 69 28.46 -11.92 14.23
C HIS A 69 28.96 -10.78 13.35
N THR A 70 30.08 -10.93 12.62
CA THR A 70 30.58 -9.92 11.67
C THR A 70 30.96 -10.59 10.35
N ILE A 71 30.22 -10.26 9.30
CA ILE A 71 30.36 -10.81 7.94
C ILE A 71 30.67 -9.65 6.99
N ARG A 72 31.75 -9.75 6.21
CA ARG A 72 32.10 -8.77 5.17
C ARG A 72 31.82 -9.35 3.79
N LEU A 73 31.23 -8.54 2.92
CA LEU A 73 31.04 -8.86 1.51
C LEU A 73 32.07 -8.10 0.68
N ASP A 74 32.87 -8.82 -0.10
CA ASP A 74 33.69 -8.24 -1.16
C ASP A 74 32.93 -8.43 -2.48
N LEU A 75 32.40 -7.32 -3.01
CA LEU A 75 31.66 -7.26 -4.28
C LEU A 75 32.51 -6.62 -5.40
N SER A 76 33.83 -6.52 -5.23
CA SER A 76 34.73 -5.89 -6.20
C SER A 76 34.74 -6.60 -7.57
N ALA A 77 34.50 -7.92 -7.56
CA ALA A 77 34.42 -8.75 -8.75
C ALA A 77 32.96 -8.97 -9.25
N VAL A 78 31.98 -8.26 -8.69
CA VAL A 78 30.59 -8.27 -9.18
C VAL A 78 30.44 -7.27 -10.32
N SER A 79 30.13 -7.76 -11.51
CA SER A 79 30.02 -6.96 -12.73
C SER A 79 28.58 -6.50 -13.04
N PHE A 80 27.58 -7.01 -12.32
CA PHE A 80 26.17 -6.66 -12.55
C PHE A 80 25.34 -6.86 -11.28
N LEU A 81 24.45 -5.90 -10.99
CA LEU A 81 23.55 -5.92 -9.83
C LEU A 81 22.14 -5.49 -10.28
N SER A 82 21.15 -6.39 -10.15
CA SER A 82 19.75 -6.11 -10.51
C SER A 82 18.95 -5.57 -9.33
N SER A 83 17.73 -5.07 -9.56
CA SER A 83 16.82 -4.61 -8.49
C SER A 83 16.49 -5.69 -7.47
N ALA A 84 16.40 -6.95 -7.91
CA ALA A 84 16.25 -8.11 -7.03
C ALA A 84 17.52 -8.36 -6.19
N GLY A 85 18.69 -8.24 -6.81
CA GLY A 85 19.97 -8.37 -6.11
C GLY A 85 20.21 -7.27 -5.05
N ILE A 86 19.82 -6.03 -5.34
CA ILE A 86 19.86 -4.92 -4.37
C ILE A 86 18.98 -5.22 -3.16
N ARG A 87 17.75 -5.66 -3.42
CA ARG A 87 16.79 -6.03 -2.38
C ARG A 87 17.32 -7.16 -1.51
N LEU A 88 18.00 -8.12 -2.13
CA LEU A 88 18.61 -9.22 -1.41
C LEU A 88 19.77 -8.76 -0.53
N LEU A 89 20.73 -7.97 -1.04
CA LEU A 89 21.81 -7.40 -0.22
C LEU A 89 21.26 -6.67 1.02
N PHE A 90 20.16 -5.93 0.85
CA PHE A 90 19.50 -5.24 1.95
C PHE A 90 18.81 -6.20 2.94
N ASN A 91 18.18 -7.27 2.46
CA ASN A 91 17.57 -8.28 3.31
C ASN A 91 18.62 -9.05 4.11
N THR A 92 19.72 -9.45 3.47
CA THR A 92 20.87 -10.09 4.10
C THR A 92 21.48 -9.23 5.21
N TYR A 93 21.62 -7.91 4.96
CA TYR A 93 22.01 -6.94 5.98
C TYR A 93 21.06 -6.94 7.19
N ARG A 94 19.75 -6.90 6.94
CA ARG A 94 18.74 -6.88 8.02
C ARG A 94 18.66 -8.19 8.80
N ALA A 95 18.81 -9.32 8.13
CA ALA A 95 18.84 -10.64 8.76
C ALA A 95 20.02 -10.77 9.73
N ALA A 96 21.21 -10.33 9.32
CA ALA A 96 22.38 -10.29 10.20
C ALA A 96 22.16 -9.37 11.42
N LYS A 97 21.58 -8.18 11.21
CA LYS A 97 21.28 -7.23 12.29
C LYS A 97 20.24 -7.74 13.28
N ALA A 98 19.24 -8.48 12.80
CA ALA A 98 18.16 -9.03 13.64
C ALA A 98 18.66 -10.03 14.69
N VAL A 99 19.78 -10.71 14.42
CA VAL A 99 20.43 -11.65 15.35
C VAL A 99 21.62 -11.02 16.10
N GLY A 100 21.72 -9.69 16.11
CA GLY A 100 22.80 -8.94 16.77
C GLY A 100 24.14 -8.96 16.04
N GLY A 101 24.17 -9.41 14.78
CA GLY A 101 25.35 -9.39 13.91
C GLY A 101 25.43 -8.16 12.98
N GLN A 102 26.50 -8.08 12.20
CA GLN A 102 26.77 -7.06 11.20
C GLN A 102 27.13 -7.75 9.89
N CYS A 103 26.49 -7.34 8.79
CA CYS A 103 26.89 -7.70 7.44
C CYS A 103 27.24 -6.41 6.72
N LEU A 104 28.47 -6.23 6.23
CA LEU A 104 28.93 -4.97 5.65
C LEU A 104 29.58 -5.23 4.29
N VAL A 105 29.42 -4.31 3.34
CA VAL A 105 30.14 -4.32 2.07
C VAL A 105 31.51 -3.68 2.29
N GLY A 106 32.56 -4.50 2.19
CA GLY A 106 33.94 -4.11 2.43
C GLY A 106 34.65 -3.55 1.19
N ALA A 107 34.27 -4.02 0.00
CA ALA A 107 34.70 -3.50 -1.30
C ALA A 107 33.61 -3.74 -2.34
N ALA A 108 33.52 -2.91 -3.36
CA ALA A 108 32.53 -3.03 -4.43
C ALA A 108 33.09 -2.51 -5.76
N SER A 109 32.64 -3.07 -6.89
CA SER A 109 32.99 -2.55 -8.22
C SER A 109 32.42 -1.13 -8.42
N GLU A 110 32.98 -0.34 -9.35
CA GLU A 110 32.50 1.02 -9.62
C GLU A 110 31.01 1.06 -9.98
N GLN A 111 30.56 0.06 -10.73
CA GLN A 111 29.16 -0.10 -11.12
C GLN A 111 28.25 -0.41 -9.93
N VAL A 112 28.67 -1.31 -9.04
CA VAL A 112 27.92 -1.64 -7.82
C VAL A 112 27.88 -0.44 -6.87
N THR A 113 29.00 0.26 -6.69
CA THR A 113 29.07 1.47 -5.86
C THR A 113 28.10 2.55 -6.34
N ARG A 114 28.05 2.81 -7.65
CA ARG A 114 27.14 3.80 -8.24
C ARG A 114 25.67 3.43 -8.04
N VAL A 115 25.33 2.15 -8.17
CA VAL A 115 23.98 1.65 -7.90
C VAL A 115 23.61 1.83 -6.42
N LEU A 116 24.51 1.47 -5.50
CA LEU A 116 24.29 1.64 -4.06
C LEU A 116 24.08 3.11 -3.67
N GLN A 117 24.85 4.04 -4.26
CA GLN A 117 24.71 5.48 -4.05
C GLN A 117 23.37 6.04 -4.56
N VAL A 118 22.96 5.68 -5.79
CA VAL A 118 21.67 6.12 -6.35
C VAL A 118 20.49 5.62 -5.50
N THR A 119 20.61 4.42 -4.95
CA THR A 119 19.62 3.84 -4.02
C THR A 119 19.74 4.32 -2.57
N LYS A 120 20.70 5.20 -2.25
CA LYS A 120 21.04 5.66 -0.89
C LYS A 120 21.38 4.55 0.12
N LEU A 121 21.75 3.37 -0.38
CA LEU A 121 22.11 2.20 0.43
C LEU A 121 23.57 2.20 0.87
N ASP A 122 24.39 3.05 0.25
CA ASP A 122 25.78 3.35 0.61
C ASP A 122 25.93 3.76 2.08
N SER A 123 25.00 4.56 2.60
CA SER A 123 25.01 5.06 4.00
C SER A 123 24.83 3.99 5.09
N PHE A 124 24.34 2.79 4.74
CA PHE A 124 24.10 1.69 5.69
C PHE A 124 24.87 0.41 5.36
N LEU A 125 25.22 0.19 4.08
CA LEU A 125 25.87 -1.03 3.61
C LEU A 125 27.38 -0.90 3.45
N LEU A 126 27.94 0.28 3.18
CA LEU A 126 29.39 0.44 3.03
C LEU A 126 30.05 0.60 4.40
N ASP A 127 31.07 -0.21 4.68
CA ASP A 127 31.91 -0.03 5.87
C ASP A 127 32.71 1.27 5.74
N SER A 128 32.42 2.24 6.61
CA SER A 128 33.04 3.58 6.60
C SER A 128 34.51 3.61 7.04
N ARG A 129 35.20 2.47 7.07
CA ARG A 129 36.65 2.37 7.33
C ARG A 129 37.54 2.66 6.12
N GLN A 130 37.01 2.86 4.91
CA GLN A 130 37.83 3.03 3.70
C GLN A 130 37.81 4.39 3.00
N VAL A 131 37.22 5.45 3.59
CA VAL A 131 37.40 6.81 3.07
C VAL A 131 37.88 7.72 4.21
N VAL A 132 39.19 7.69 4.45
CA VAL A 132 39.88 8.67 5.29
C VAL A 132 39.96 10.00 4.53
N ALA A 133 39.59 11.06 5.24
CA ALA A 133 39.89 12.47 4.99
C ALA A 133 39.17 13.16 3.81
N GLU A 134 38.06 13.82 4.09
CA GLU A 134 37.97 15.29 4.18
C GLU A 134 36.51 15.74 4.34
N SER A 135 36.32 16.85 5.05
CA SER A 135 35.05 17.56 5.28
C SER A 135 34.14 17.06 6.41
N ALA A 136 34.73 16.90 7.59
CA ALA A 136 34.06 17.18 8.85
C ALA A 136 34.21 18.68 9.19
N ALA A 137 33.33 19.52 8.64
CA ALA A 137 33.02 20.84 9.17
C ALA A 137 31.76 21.36 8.48
N THR A 138 30.79 21.82 9.27
CA THR A 138 29.54 22.50 8.87
C THR A 138 28.28 21.64 8.83
N LEU A 139 27.92 20.99 9.94
CA LEU A 139 26.53 20.79 10.37
C LEU A 139 26.48 20.50 11.88
N ALA A 140 27.10 21.39 12.66
CA ALA A 140 26.83 21.55 14.08
C ALA A 140 26.11 22.89 14.24
N ASN A 141 24.80 22.88 14.01
CA ASN A 141 23.82 23.85 14.53
C ASN A 141 22.43 23.52 13.98
N ALA A 142 21.73 22.62 14.66
CA ALA A 142 20.26 22.63 14.81
C ALA A 142 19.83 21.48 15.74
N THR A 143 20.34 21.46 16.98
CA THR A 143 19.67 20.74 18.07
C THR A 143 18.67 21.70 18.71
N GLY A 144 17.53 21.88 18.05
CA GLY A 144 16.29 22.24 18.73
C GLY A 144 15.65 20.93 19.19
N ALA A 145 16.00 20.49 20.39
CA ALA A 145 15.28 19.43 21.06
C ALA A 145 13.92 19.99 21.47
N GLU A 146 12.91 19.85 20.59
CA GLU A 146 11.53 19.91 21.04
C GLU A 146 11.24 18.59 21.76
N SER A 147 11.17 18.68 23.08
CA SER A 147 10.63 17.63 23.94
C SER A 147 9.14 17.51 23.62
N GLU A 148 8.77 16.64 22.67
CA GLU A 148 7.39 16.22 22.46
C GLU A 148 6.88 15.59 23.77
N ALA A 149 5.89 16.25 24.38
CA ALA A 149 5.16 15.66 25.50
C ALA A 149 4.49 14.39 24.99
N VAL A 150 4.97 13.22 25.42
CA VAL A 150 4.38 11.93 25.05
C VAL A 150 2.96 11.90 25.60
N ALA A 151 1.96 12.03 24.73
CA ALA A 151 0.56 11.86 25.10
C ALA A 151 0.39 10.47 25.72
N ALA A 152 -0.20 10.41 26.92
CA ALA A 152 -0.36 9.15 27.63
C ALA A 152 -1.30 8.19 26.87
N ASP A 153 -0.99 6.91 26.92
CA ASP A 153 -1.84 5.85 26.37
C ASP A 153 -3.20 5.85 27.10
N ILE A 154 -4.29 5.69 26.35
CA ILE A 154 -5.65 5.66 26.88
C ILE A 154 -6.22 4.26 26.65
N CYS A 155 -6.55 3.56 27.74
CA CYS A 155 -7.31 2.32 27.68
C CYS A 155 -8.81 2.64 27.67
N ASP A 156 -9.51 2.22 26.62
CA ASP A 156 -10.94 2.42 26.42
C ASP A 156 -11.59 1.08 26.05
N GLY A 157 -12.24 0.46 27.04
CA GLY A 157 -12.79 -0.88 26.90
C GLY A 157 -11.71 -1.92 26.55
N ARG A 158 -11.78 -2.46 25.33
CA ARG A 158 -10.85 -3.50 24.83
C ARG A 158 -9.71 -2.93 23.97
N ILE A 159 -9.66 -1.62 23.78
CA ILE A 159 -8.72 -0.96 22.88
C ILE A 159 -7.83 -0.03 23.70
N VAL A 160 -6.53 -0.07 23.43
CA VAL A 160 -5.57 0.92 23.90
C VAL A 160 -5.24 1.86 22.75
N LEU A 161 -5.55 3.15 22.93
CA LEU A 161 -5.16 4.23 22.03
C LEU A 161 -3.81 4.78 22.48
N VAL A 162 -2.79 4.55 21.67
CA VAL A 162 -1.39 4.91 21.96
C VAL A 162 -1.09 6.28 21.38
N GLY A 163 -0.63 7.21 22.22
CA GLY A 163 -0.27 8.57 21.79
C GLY A 163 -1.43 9.33 21.12
N LEU A 164 -2.65 9.22 21.66
CA LEU A 164 -3.82 9.88 21.07
C LEU A 164 -3.62 11.40 21.00
N GLU A 165 -3.72 11.94 19.79
CA GLU A 165 -3.84 13.35 19.51
C GLU A 165 -5.23 13.61 18.91
N PRO A 166 -6.12 14.34 19.60
CA PRO A 166 -7.47 14.59 19.12
C PRO A 166 -7.45 15.51 17.89
N PRO A 167 -8.44 15.40 17.00
CA PRO A 167 -8.56 16.32 15.89
C PRO A 167 -8.85 17.72 16.43
N GLY A 168 -8.27 18.74 15.78
CA GLY A 168 -8.68 20.13 16.03
C GLY A 168 -10.15 20.37 15.61
N ARG A 169 -10.67 21.56 15.90
CA ARG A 169 -12.07 21.94 15.58
C ARG A 169 -12.38 22.13 14.09
N GLY A 170 -11.41 21.92 13.20
CA GLY A 170 -11.59 22.12 11.77
C GLY A 170 -12.25 20.90 11.12
N HIS A 171 -13.20 21.16 10.22
CA HIS A 171 -13.84 20.12 9.42
C HIS A 171 -13.16 19.98 8.06
N LEU A 172 -12.90 18.73 7.66
CA LEU A 172 -12.60 18.43 6.26
C LEU A 172 -13.88 18.56 5.43
N GLN A 173 -13.74 19.05 4.20
CA GLN A 173 -14.87 19.18 3.27
C GLN A 173 -14.83 18.01 2.28
N ALA A 174 -15.85 17.16 2.34
CA ALA A 174 -16.04 16.06 1.42
C ALA A 174 -17.08 16.39 0.36
N THR A 175 -16.88 15.85 -0.85
CA THR A 175 -17.86 15.83 -1.93
C THR A 175 -18.42 14.42 -2.04
N LEU A 176 -19.74 14.29 -1.89
CA LEU A 176 -20.45 13.06 -2.27
C LEU A 176 -20.65 13.07 -3.78
N ILE A 177 -20.23 11.99 -4.44
CA ILE A 177 -20.26 11.83 -5.89
C ILE A 177 -21.29 10.74 -6.21
N GLY A 178 -22.23 11.07 -7.08
CA GLY A 178 -23.26 10.13 -7.53
C GLY A 178 -24.12 9.58 -6.38
N SER A 179 -24.69 8.39 -6.62
CA SER A 179 -25.43 7.64 -5.62
C SER A 179 -25.02 6.17 -5.72
N THR A 180 -24.51 5.61 -4.63
CA THR A 180 -24.12 4.19 -4.57
C THR A 180 -25.32 3.30 -4.86
N ASP A 181 -26.49 3.66 -4.36
CA ASP A 181 -27.72 2.91 -4.55
C ASP A 181 -28.15 2.89 -6.02
N ALA A 182 -28.14 4.06 -6.68
CA ALA A 182 -28.44 4.15 -8.11
C ALA A 182 -27.41 3.39 -8.96
N THR A 183 -26.12 3.53 -8.60
CA THR A 183 -25.01 2.88 -9.31
C THR A 183 -25.12 1.36 -9.24
N LEU A 184 -25.42 0.80 -8.06
CA LEU A 184 -25.62 -0.64 -7.87
C LEU A 184 -26.95 -1.16 -8.45
N LEU A 185 -27.85 -0.27 -8.90
CA LEU A 185 -29.01 -0.61 -9.71
C LEU A 185 -28.72 -0.47 -11.23
N GLY A 186 -27.47 -0.21 -11.62
CA GLY A 186 -27.05 -0.04 -13.01
C GLY A 186 -27.24 1.37 -13.57
N SER A 187 -27.72 2.32 -12.77
CA SER A 187 -27.88 3.72 -13.17
C SER A 187 -26.57 4.49 -12.94
N ILE A 188 -25.71 4.49 -13.95
CA ILE A 188 -24.39 5.11 -13.86
C ILE A 188 -24.47 6.55 -14.38
N PRO A 189 -24.15 7.55 -13.52
CA PRO A 189 -24.19 8.94 -13.91
C PRO A 189 -23.07 9.29 -14.90
N VAL A 190 -23.09 10.51 -15.42
CA VAL A 190 -21.96 11.07 -16.17
C VAL A 190 -20.71 11.03 -15.29
N ALA A 191 -19.60 10.54 -15.84
CA ALA A 191 -18.35 10.37 -15.13
C ALA A 191 -17.89 11.69 -14.47
N SER A 192 -17.69 11.66 -13.15
CA SER A 192 -17.00 12.73 -12.44
C SER A 192 -15.53 12.37 -12.33
N VAL A 193 -14.67 13.07 -13.08
CA VAL A 193 -13.22 12.87 -13.01
C VAL A 193 -12.68 13.55 -11.75
N ARG A 194 -11.88 12.82 -10.96
CA ARG A 194 -11.23 13.32 -9.76
C ARG A 194 -9.74 13.08 -9.83
N GLN A 195 -9.00 14.11 -9.47
CA GLN A 195 -7.56 14.05 -9.23
C GLN A 195 -7.31 13.79 -7.74
N PHE A 196 -6.37 12.89 -7.45
CA PHE A 196 -5.96 12.60 -6.08
C PHE A 196 -4.52 13.07 -5.82
N SER A 197 -4.39 14.26 -5.23
CA SER A 197 -3.14 14.84 -4.75
C SER A 197 -2.58 14.12 -3.50
N ARG A 198 -1.36 14.49 -3.08
CA ARG A 198 -0.74 14.05 -1.81
C ARG A 198 -1.56 14.36 -0.56
N HIS A 199 -2.51 15.27 -0.60
CA HIS A 199 -3.35 15.63 0.54
C HIS A 199 -4.82 15.29 0.31
N SER A 200 -5.10 14.38 -0.61
CA SER A 200 -6.45 14.00 -1.00
C SER A 200 -6.75 12.54 -0.68
N PHE A 201 -8.03 12.24 -0.53
CA PHE A 201 -8.51 10.90 -0.22
C PHE A 201 -9.85 10.67 -0.90
N GLY A 202 -10.14 9.41 -1.20
CA GLY A 202 -11.45 9.02 -1.70
C GLY A 202 -11.66 7.52 -1.71
N LEU A 203 -12.93 7.15 -1.83
CA LEU A 203 -13.37 5.76 -1.89
C LEU A 203 -14.68 5.64 -2.66
N GLY A 204 -14.95 4.43 -3.16
CA GLY A 204 -16.23 4.07 -3.77
C GLY A 204 -16.05 3.26 -5.04
N ILE A 205 -16.93 3.50 -6.01
CA ILE A 205 -16.98 2.80 -7.30
C ILE A 205 -16.50 3.73 -8.41
N GLY A 206 -15.45 3.31 -9.13
CA GLY A 206 -14.86 4.09 -10.21
C GLY A 206 -14.04 3.25 -11.19
N ALA A 207 -13.46 3.92 -12.18
CA ALA A 207 -12.56 3.33 -13.17
C ALA A 207 -11.43 4.31 -13.46
N LEU A 208 -10.24 3.81 -13.82
CA LEU A 208 -9.12 4.70 -14.17
C LEU A 208 -9.49 5.56 -15.39
N ALA A 209 -9.08 6.83 -15.40
CA ALA A 209 -9.53 7.79 -16.41
C ALA A 209 -9.19 7.42 -17.86
N LYS A 210 -8.20 6.53 -18.05
CA LYS A 210 -7.80 5.96 -19.35
C LYS A 210 -8.83 5.00 -19.96
N ASP A 211 -9.80 4.51 -19.19
CA ASP A 211 -10.78 3.53 -19.63
C ASP A 211 -12.00 4.22 -20.26
N ALA A 212 -12.36 3.83 -21.48
CA ALA A 212 -13.28 4.59 -22.33
C ALA A 212 -14.76 4.53 -21.92
N VAL A 213 -15.17 3.57 -21.07
CA VAL A 213 -16.58 3.41 -20.64
C VAL A 213 -16.66 3.10 -19.15
N LEU A 214 -16.98 4.11 -18.33
CA LEU A 214 -17.11 3.99 -16.88
C LEU A 214 -17.99 2.79 -16.48
N ALA A 215 -19.14 2.58 -17.12
CA ALA A 215 -20.03 1.47 -16.77
C ALA A 215 -19.43 0.08 -16.96
N ALA A 216 -18.52 -0.09 -17.93
CA ALA A 216 -17.88 -1.38 -18.21
C ALA A 216 -16.73 -1.68 -17.25
N HIS A 217 -16.18 -0.66 -16.59
CA HIS A 217 -14.98 -0.78 -15.78
C HIS A 217 -15.19 -0.34 -14.33
N ALA A 218 -16.34 0.22 -13.97
CA ALA A 218 -16.63 0.69 -12.63
C ALA A 218 -16.52 -0.46 -11.61
N GLY A 219 -15.52 -0.36 -10.73
CA GLY A 219 -15.24 -1.32 -9.66
C GLY A 219 -14.73 -0.62 -8.40
N GLU A 220 -14.31 -1.40 -7.40
CA GLU A 220 -13.91 -0.87 -6.10
C GLU A 220 -12.65 -0.02 -6.20
N MET A 221 -12.63 1.15 -5.58
CA MET A 221 -11.46 2.03 -5.56
C MET A 221 -11.21 2.64 -4.19
N LEU A 222 -9.94 2.90 -3.90
CA LEU A 222 -9.46 3.64 -2.74
C LEU A 222 -8.34 4.58 -3.17
N ALA A 223 -8.38 5.82 -2.70
CA ALA A 223 -7.32 6.80 -2.89
C ALA A 223 -6.88 7.38 -1.56
N ALA A 224 -5.57 7.49 -1.37
CA ALA A 224 -4.97 8.15 -0.22
C ALA A 224 -3.60 8.71 -0.61
N CYS A 225 -3.34 9.94 -0.20
CA CYS A 225 -2.00 10.53 -0.22
C CYS A 225 -1.29 10.48 -1.59
N GLY A 226 -2.03 10.63 -2.68
CA GLY A 226 -1.49 10.59 -4.04
C GLY A 226 -1.29 9.19 -4.61
N ALA A 227 -1.75 8.15 -3.91
CA ALA A 227 -1.88 6.80 -4.43
C ALA A 227 -3.36 6.47 -4.67
N VAL A 228 -3.65 5.82 -5.80
CA VAL A 228 -4.97 5.30 -6.16
C VAL A 228 -4.84 3.80 -6.40
N PHE A 229 -5.68 3.03 -5.75
CA PHE A 229 -5.80 1.58 -5.89
C PHE A 229 -7.19 1.26 -6.42
N TYR A 230 -7.27 0.44 -7.45
CA TYR A 230 -8.50 0.15 -8.17
C TYR A 230 -8.56 -1.34 -8.51
N ARG A 231 -9.74 -1.92 -8.26
CA ARG A 231 -10.06 -3.28 -8.64
C ARG A 231 -11.12 -3.27 -9.75
N PRO A 232 -10.79 -3.81 -10.94
CA PRO A 232 -11.78 -4.05 -11.97
C PRO A 232 -12.91 -5.00 -11.53
N PRO A 233 -14.14 -4.80 -12.02
CA PRO A 233 -15.31 -5.58 -11.59
C PRO A 233 -15.35 -6.96 -12.27
N GLN A 234 -14.39 -7.81 -11.95
CA GLN A 234 -14.28 -9.18 -12.47
C GLN A 234 -13.79 -10.15 -11.40
N PRO A 235 -14.05 -11.47 -11.53
CA PRO A 235 -13.52 -12.46 -10.60
C PRO A 235 -12.00 -12.50 -10.65
N LEU A 236 -11.34 -12.64 -9.50
CA LEU A 236 -9.88 -12.76 -9.39
C LEU A 236 -9.12 -11.63 -10.11
N ALA A 237 -9.68 -10.42 -10.10
CA ALA A 237 -9.08 -9.27 -10.76
C ALA A 237 -7.69 -8.95 -10.17
N ALA A 238 -6.73 -8.68 -11.05
CA ALA A 238 -5.49 -8.02 -10.64
C ALA A 238 -5.82 -6.59 -10.17
N ILE A 239 -5.04 -6.08 -9.22
CA ILE A 239 -5.21 -4.72 -8.73
C ILE A 239 -4.39 -3.77 -9.58
N ASP A 240 -5.07 -2.81 -10.19
CA ASP A 240 -4.44 -1.69 -10.85
C ASP A 240 -4.19 -0.57 -9.84
N TYR A 241 -3.06 0.12 -9.97
CA TYR A 241 -2.74 1.23 -9.08
C TYR A 241 -1.94 2.31 -9.80
N LEU A 242 -2.13 3.55 -9.35
CA LEU A 242 -1.44 4.73 -9.84
C LEU A 242 -0.80 5.45 -8.64
N ILE A 243 0.49 5.74 -8.75
CA ILE A 243 1.23 6.51 -7.75
C ILE A 243 1.61 7.85 -8.38
N GLY A 244 1.30 8.95 -7.70
CA GLY A 244 1.75 10.27 -8.12
C GLY A 244 3.26 10.40 -8.03
N ALA A 245 3.89 10.84 -9.12
CA ALA A 245 5.32 11.10 -9.22
C ALA A 245 5.57 12.31 -10.14
N ASP A 246 6.58 13.13 -9.84
CA ASP A 246 7.08 14.21 -10.70
C ASP A 246 5.99 15.13 -11.33
N GLY A 247 5.00 15.52 -10.52
CA GLY A 247 3.92 16.41 -10.95
C GLY A 247 2.74 15.72 -11.64
N LEU A 248 2.81 14.41 -11.88
CA LEU A 248 1.68 13.62 -12.34
C LEU A 248 0.77 13.28 -11.15
N VAL A 249 -0.49 13.68 -11.25
CA VAL A 249 -1.53 13.41 -10.24
C VAL A 249 -2.46 12.32 -10.78
N PRO A 250 -2.67 11.20 -10.06
CA PRO A 250 -3.59 10.16 -10.50
C PRO A 250 -5.01 10.69 -10.71
N GLU A 251 -5.64 10.21 -11.79
CA GLU A 251 -7.02 10.54 -12.17
C GLU A 251 -7.91 9.30 -12.21
N ILE A 252 -9.08 9.40 -11.60
CA ILE A 252 -10.12 8.37 -11.66
C ILE A 252 -11.45 8.97 -12.08
N GLN A 253 -12.23 8.22 -12.86
CA GLN A 253 -13.64 8.50 -13.09
C GLN A 253 -14.46 7.82 -11.99
N MET A 254 -15.25 8.58 -11.24
CA MET A 254 -16.08 8.04 -10.16
C MET A 254 -17.54 7.94 -10.61
N ALA A 255 -18.15 6.76 -10.41
CA ALA A 255 -19.58 6.52 -10.61
C ALA A 255 -20.38 6.85 -9.34
N ALA A 256 -19.86 6.40 -8.19
CA ALA A 256 -20.35 6.76 -6.87
C ALA A 256 -19.21 6.74 -5.87
N GLY A 257 -19.20 7.66 -4.92
CA GLY A 257 -18.13 7.68 -3.93
C GLY A 257 -18.11 8.92 -3.07
N LEU A 258 -17.09 9.00 -2.23
CA LEU A 258 -16.79 10.15 -1.41
C LEU A 258 -15.34 10.55 -1.64
N ALA A 259 -15.08 11.85 -1.77
CA ALA A 259 -13.73 12.38 -1.92
C ALA A 259 -13.56 13.65 -1.09
N TRP A 260 -12.39 13.85 -0.48
CA TRP A 260 -12.04 15.05 0.28
C TRP A 260 -10.59 15.47 0.08
N GLU A 261 -10.32 16.74 0.36
CA GLU A 261 -8.98 17.32 0.40
C GLU A 261 -8.63 17.71 1.84
N GLY A 262 -7.36 17.57 2.21
CA GLY A 262 -6.81 17.82 3.53
C GLY A 262 -6.51 16.52 4.30
N LEU A 263 -5.41 16.54 5.04
CA LEU A 263 -5.02 15.46 5.94
C LEU A 263 -5.90 15.45 7.20
N PRO A 264 -6.38 14.28 7.65
CA PRO A 264 -6.97 14.16 8.98
C PRO A 264 -5.92 14.48 10.05
N ARG A 265 -6.27 15.36 10.99
CA ARG A 265 -5.33 15.89 11.99
C ARG A 265 -5.34 15.15 13.32
N GLY A 266 -6.42 14.45 13.64
CA GLY A 266 -6.43 13.53 14.78
C GLY A 266 -5.65 12.29 14.42
N ARG A 267 -4.89 11.73 15.37
CA ARG A 267 -4.13 10.50 15.16
C ARG A 267 -3.97 9.69 16.44
N ALA A 268 -3.88 8.37 16.31
CA ALA A 268 -3.55 7.48 17.40
C ALA A 268 -2.95 6.18 16.85
N GLY A 269 -2.02 5.58 17.60
CA GLY A 269 -1.81 4.14 17.52
C GLY A 269 -2.99 3.42 18.17
N PHE A 270 -3.25 2.18 17.76
CA PHE A 270 -4.24 1.32 18.42
C PHE A 270 -3.69 -0.10 18.56
N GLU A 271 -3.99 -0.71 19.70
CA GLU A 271 -3.68 -2.11 20.00
C GLU A 271 -4.73 -2.67 20.96
N PRO A 272 -4.91 -4.00 21.01
CA PRO A 272 -5.82 -4.62 21.96
C PRO A 272 -5.32 -4.40 23.40
N ALA A 273 -6.24 -4.26 24.35
CA ALA A 273 -5.92 -4.19 25.77
C ALA A 273 -5.42 -5.52 26.36
N SER A 274 -5.60 -6.63 25.64
CA SER A 274 -5.09 -7.95 26.01
C SER A 274 -4.47 -8.69 24.81
N ASP A 275 -3.38 -9.41 25.05
CA ASP A 275 -2.57 -10.05 23.99
C ASP A 275 -3.32 -11.11 23.16
N GLU A 276 -4.42 -11.66 23.68
CA GLU A 276 -5.25 -12.68 23.00
C GLU A 276 -6.39 -12.09 22.16
N SER A 277 -6.52 -10.76 22.11
CA SER A 277 -7.63 -10.09 21.42
C SER A 277 -7.21 -9.33 20.17
N SER A 278 -8.18 -9.05 19.30
CA SER A 278 -8.07 -8.17 18.15
C SER A 278 -8.87 -6.88 18.40
N VAL A 279 -8.59 -5.85 17.59
CA VAL A 279 -9.33 -4.59 17.57
C VAL A 279 -10.32 -4.61 16.42
N ARG A 280 -11.62 -4.49 16.73
CA ARG A 280 -12.67 -4.39 15.72
C ARG A 280 -12.70 -3.00 15.11
N PHE A 281 -12.88 -2.94 13.80
CA PHE A 281 -12.96 -1.67 13.08
C PHE A 281 -14.12 -0.80 13.57
N SER A 282 -15.29 -1.39 13.81
CA SER A 282 -16.49 -0.72 14.33
C SER A 282 -16.26 -0.11 15.72
N GLU A 283 -15.69 -0.86 16.66
CA GLU A 283 -15.38 -0.41 18.03
C GLU A 283 -14.38 0.74 18.00
N LEU A 284 -13.31 0.62 17.23
CA LEU A 284 -12.32 1.69 17.04
C LEU A 284 -12.97 2.94 16.41
N ALA A 285 -13.74 2.76 15.34
CA ALA A 285 -14.44 3.84 14.67
C ALA A 285 -15.40 4.60 15.61
N GLY A 286 -16.16 3.88 16.44
CA GLY A 286 -17.04 4.47 17.45
C GLY A 286 -16.27 5.31 18.47
N GLN A 287 -15.19 4.77 19.03
CA GLN A 287 -14.35 5.51 19.99
C GLN A 287 -13.74 6.78 19.39
N LEU A 288 -13.28 6.73 18.13
CA LEU A 288 -12.74 7.90 17.44
C LEU A 288 -13.83 8.94 17.13
N LEU A 289 -15.04 8.50 16.76
CA LEU A 289 -16.18 9.38 16.50
C LEU A 289 -16.58 10.14 17.77
N GLU A 290 -16.77 9.45 18.90
CA GLU A 290 -17.13 10.08 20.17
C GLU A 290 -16.09 11.12 20.60
N ARG A 291 -14.80 10.80 20.47
CA ARG A 291 -13.69 11.68 20.84
C ARG A 291 -13.55 12.89 19.91
N SER A 292 -13.98 12.77 18.66
CA SER A 292 -14.02 13.88 17.72
C SER A 292 -15.13 14.89 18.04
N GLN A 293 -16.07 14.54 18.92
CA GLN A 293 -17.24 15.35 19.27
C GLN A 293 -18.01 15.84 18.03
N SER A 294 -18.11 14.97 17.02
CA SER A 294 -18.72 15.25 15.72
C SER A 294 -19.68 14.13 15.35
N GLU A 295 -20.67 14.44 14.50
CA GLU A 295 -21.63 13.46 13.99
C GLU A 295 -21.02 12.56 12.92
N THR A 296 -20.09 13.10 12.11
CA THR A 296 -19.42 12.40 11.03
C THR A 296 -17.91 12.64 11.06
N ILE A 297 -17.12 11.58 10.87
CA ILE A 297 -15.67 11.64 10.70
C ILE A 297 -15.21 10.97 9.41
N ALA A 298 -14.13 11.49 8.84
CA ALA A 298 -13.26 10.74 7.95
C ALA A 298 -12.29 9.92 8.79
N ILE A 299 -12.02 8.68 8.38
CA ILE A 299 -11.04 7.79 9.00
C ILE A 299 -10.09 7.24 7.94
N VAL A 300 -8.81 7.25 8.25
CA VAL A 300 -7.75 6.57 7.52
C VAL A 300 -7.05 5.67 8.52
N LEU A 301 -6.85 4.40 8.18
CA LEU A 301 -6.24 3.42 9.08
C LEU A 301 -5.20 2.61 8.33
N ILE A 302 -4.05 2.37 8.97
CA ILE A 302 -3.07 1.40 8.50
C ILE A 302 -2.83 0.40 9.62
N GLY A 303 -3.16 -0.86 9.38
CA GLY A 303 -3.15 -1.89 10.41
C GLY A 303 -2.65 -3.24 9.94
N GLU A 304 -2.07 -3.99 10.89
CA GLU A 304 -1.85 -5.42 10.77
C GLU A 304 -3.21 -6.13 10.85
N VAL A 305 -3.54 -6.89 9.82
CA VAL A 305 -4.85 -7.53 9.67
C VAL A 305 -4.92 -8.81 10.49
N SER A 306 -5.90 -8.87 11.40
CA SER A 306 -6.33 -10.13 12.02
C SER A 306 -7.20 -10.90 11.03
N GLY A 307 -8.19 -10.22 10.45
CA GLY A 307 -8.99 -10.71 9.33
C GLY A 307 -9.99 -9.65 8.88
N LEU A 308 -10.22 -9.55 7.57
CA LEU A 308 -11.17 -8.59 7.00
C LEU A 308 -12.44 -9.30 6.54
N VAL A 309 -13.55 -8.59 6.64
CA VAL A 309 -14.85 -9.00 6.11
C VAL A 309 -15.35 -7.91 5.17
N GLY A 310 -15.82 -8.31 3.99
CA GLY A 310 -16.35 -7.38 3.03
C GLY A 310 -16.78 -8.01 1.72
N VAL A 311 -16.91 -7.14 0.73
CA VAL A 311 -17.51 -7.44 -0.55
C VAL A 311 -16.71 -6.83 -1.69
N GLU A 312 -16.74 -7.51 -2.83
CA GLU A 312 -16.11 -7.07 -4.07
C GLU A 312 -17.10 -7.19 -5.21
N LEU A 313 -17.23 -6.15 -6.03
CA LEU A 313 -17.92 -6.26 -7.32
C LEU A 313 -17.10 -7.13 -8.28
N ILE A 314 -17.74 -8.15 -8.87
CA ILE A 314 -17.10 -9.12 -9.76
C ILE A 314 -17.74 -9.18 -11.16
N ARG A 315 -18.65 -8.26 -11.48
CA ARG A 315 -19.21 -8.11 -12.84
C ARG A 315 -19.38 -6.64 -13.23
N PRO A 316 -19.13 -6.28 -14.50
CA PRO A 316 -19.34 -4.92 -15.00
C PRO A 316 -20.79 -4.45 -14.85
N LEU A 317 -20.96 -3.24 -14.33
CA LEU A 317 -22.29 -2.65 -14.14
C LEU A 317 -23.00 -2.32 -15.48
N ALA A 318 -22.27 -2.25 -16.59
CA ALA A 318 -22.85 -2.15 -17.94
C ALA A 318 -23.75 -3.34 -18.30
N GLU A 319 -23.58 -4.49 -17.63
CA GLU A 319 -24.44 -5.67 -17.83
C GLU A 319 -25.73 -5.62 -16.99
N ALA A 320 -25.91 -4.59 -16.16
CA ALA A 320 -27.00 -4.53 -15.19
C ALA A 320 -28.34 -4.21 -15.86
N SER A 321 -29.41 -4.78 -15.31
CA SER A 321 -30.79 -4.47 -15.68
C SER A 321 -31.67 -4.39 -14.42
N SER A 322 -32.96 -4.04 -14.60
CA SER A 322 -33.91 -3.91 -13.49
C SER A 322 -34.11 -5.19 -12.66
N ILE A 323 -33.81 -6.36 -13.22
CA ILE A 323 -33.95 -7.66 -12.53
C ILE A 323 -32.60 -8.38 -12.32
N GLU A 324 -31.53 -7.89 -12.93
CA GLU A 324 -30.20 -8.50 -12.93
C GLU A 324 -29.19 -7.41 -12.56
N CYS A 325 -29.02 -7.16 -11.26
CA CYS A 325 -28.09 -6.17 -10.73
C CYS A 325 -27.69 -6.55 -9.29
N PRO A 326 -26.59 -5.95 -8.75
CA PRO A 326 -26.15 -6.21 -7.38
C PRO A 326 -27.24 -6.04 -6.32
N ARG A 327 -28.15 -5.07 -6.52
CA ARG A 327 -29.23 -4.72 -5.57
C ARG A 327 -30.63 -5.17 -6.00
N ALA A 328 -30.74 -6.24 -6.80
CA ALA A 328 -32.04 -6.80 -7.20
C ALA A 328 -32.89 -7.35 -6.03
N GLY A 329 -32.36 -7.41 -4.80
CA GLY A 329 -33.07 -7.92 -3.62
C GLY A 329 -33.20 -9.44 -3.57
N ILE A 330 -32.59 -10.15 -4.53
CA ILE A 330 -32.60 -11.62 -4.62
C ILE A 330 -31.18 -12.11 -4.32
N PRO A 331 -30.93 -12.86 -3.23
CA PRO A 331 -29.60 -13.32 -2.85
C PRO A 331 -28.85 -14.07 -3.95
N ALA A 332 -29.55 -14.92 -4.71
CA ALA A 332 -28.97 -15.67 -5.82
C ALA A 332 -28.51 -14.77 -6.99
N VAL A 333 -29.18 -13.64 -7.20
CA VAL A 333 -28.74 -12.63 -8.19
C VAL A 333 -27.54 -11.89 -7.63
N ALA A 334 -27.60 -11.38 -6.40
CA ALA A 334 -26.49 -10.67 -5.77
C ALA A 334 -25.18 -11.49 -5.76
N ALA A 335 -25.26 -12.80 -5.49
CA ALA A 335 -24.11 -13.71 -5.48
C ALA A 335 -23.44 -13.91 -6.87
N ARG A 336 -24.11 -13.55 -7.97
CA ARG A 336 -23.50 -13.54 -9.31
C ARG A 336 -22.74 -12.25 -9.58
N TRP A 337 -23.03 -11.19 -8.84
CA TRP A 337 -22.47 -9.85 -9.02
C TRP A 337 -21.41 -9.49 -7.99
N LEU A 338 -21.53 -10.05 -6.79
CA LEU A 338 -20.72 -9.72 -5.62
C LEU A 338 -20.02 -10.98 -5.10
N SER A 339 -18.72 -10.86 -4.84
CA SER A 339 -17.96 -11.82 -4.06
C SER A 339 -17.91 -11.34 -2.61
N PHE A 340 -18.62 -12.02 -1.72
CA PHE A 340 -18.68 -11.68 -0.29
C PHE A 340 -17.83 -12.66 0.52
N SER A 341 -16.96 -12.14 1.38
CA SER A 341 -16.16 -12.97 2.29
C SER A 341 -16.98 -13.36 3.52
N ARG A 342 -17.46 -14.61 3.57
CA ARG A 342 -18.20 -15.14 4.75
C ARG A 342 -17.32 -15.58 5.91
N GLU A 343 -16.02 -15.56 5.69
CA GLU A 343 -14.98 -15.86 6.66
C GLU A 343 -13.94 -14.74 6.62
N PRO A 344 -13.24 -14.46 7.73
CA PRO A 344 -12.20 -13.43 7.75
C PRO A 344 -11.07 -13.76 6.76
N VAL A 345 -10.80 -12.83 5.84
CA VAL A 345 -9.76 -12.96 4.81
C VAL A 345 -8.56 -12.07 5.08
N HIS A 346 -7.47 -12.31 4.34
CA HIS A 346 -6.26 -11.47 4.38
C HIS A 346 -5.55 -11.36 5.74
N ALA A 347 -5.73 -12.35 6.63
CA ALA A 347 -4.97 -12.44 7.88
C ALA A 347 -3.44 -12.37 7.64
N ARG A 348 -2.71 -11.78 8.59
CA ARG A 348 -1.25 -11.60 8.54
C ARG A 348 -0.79 -10.76 7.33
N ARG A 349 -1.61 -9.79 6.93
CA ARG A 349 -1.30 -8.77 5.92
C ARG A 349 -1.31 -7.38 6.57
N THR A 350 -0.95 -6.37 5.79
CA THR A 350 -1.14 -4.98 6.18
C THR A 350 -2.22 -4.38 5.29
N ALA A 351 -3.16 -3.64 5.85
CA ALA A 351 -4.19 -2.95 5.08
C ALA A 351 -4.14 -1.44 5.31
N LEU A 352 -4.32 -0.69 4.23
CA LEU A 352 -4.67 0.73 4.22
C LEU A 352 -6.18 0.84 4.04
N VAL A 353 -6.87 1.43 5.00
CA VAL A 353 -8.31 1.64 5.01
C VAL A 353 -8.58 3.13 4.91
N VAL A 354 -9.54 3.50 4.06
CA VAL A 354 -10.05 4.86 3.93
C VAL A 354 -11.56 4.76 4.04
N GLY A 355 -12.18 5.58 4.90
CA GLY A 355 -13.60 5.50 5.12
C GLY A 355 -14.22 6.74 5.74
N VAL A 356 -15.53 6.69 5.86
CA VAL A 356 -16.37 7.65 6.57
C VAL A 356 -17.22 6.91 7.58
N VAL A 357 -17.43 7.53 8.73
CA VAL A 357 -18.23 6.99 9.83
C VAL A 357 -19.14 8.09 10.34
N THR A 358 -20.40 7.76 10.59
CA THR A 358 -21.40 8.70 11.10
C THR A 358 -22.28 8.03 12.16
N SER A 359 -22.70 8.81 13.15
CA SER A 359 -23.70 8.36 14.12
C SER A 359 -25.10 8.41 13.52
N GLY A 360 -25.94 7.46 13.90
CA GLY A 360 -27.39 7.49 13.75
C GLY A 360 -28.04 7.01 15.05
N GLU A 361 -29.36 6.78 15.03
CA GLU A 361 -30.06 6.27 16.20
C GLU A 361 -29.72 4.79 16.45
N PRO A 362 -29.42 4.36 17.69
CA PRO A 362 -29.03 2.98 17.99
C PRO A 362 -30.02 1.89 17.57
N GLN A 363 -31.30 2.24 17.41
CA GLN A 363 -32.38 1.33 17.05
C GLN A 363 -32.56 1.21 15.53
N ASP A 364 -31.92 2.08 14.76
CA ASP A 364 -32.09 2.13 13.31
C ASP A 364 -31.22 1.09 12.62
N HIS A 365 -31.85 0.30 11.74
CA HIS A 365 -31.14 -0.61 10.85
C HIS A 365 -30.68 0.06 9.54
N GLN A 366 -31.10 1.31 9.31
CA GLN A 366 -30.71 2.15 8.18
C GLN A 366 -30.70 3.60 8.65
N LEU A 367 -29.71 4.36 8.19
CA LEU A 367 -29.64 5.78 8.49
C LEU A 367 -30.91 6.48 7.98
N HIS A 368 -31.34 7.56 8.64
CA HIS A 368 -32.52 8.28 8.17
C HIS A 368 -32.36 8.78 6.73
N SER A 369 -33.43 8.66 5.92
CA SER A 369 -33.40 9.01 4.49
C SER A 369 -33.11 10.48 4.19
N GLY A 370 -33.30 11.37 5.17
CA GLY A 370 -32.94 12.78 5.09
C GLY A 370 -31.45 13.07 5.34
N HIS A 371 -30.67 12.10 5.81
CA HIS A 371 -29.24 12.27 6.06
C HIS A 371 -28.46 12.26 4.74
N GLN A 372 -27.48 13.17 4.59
CA GLN A 372 -26.74 13.35 3.33
C GLN A 372 -25.99 12.10 2.88
N LEU A 373 -25.52 11.28 3.83
CA LEU A 373 -24.82 10.02 3.56
C LEU A 373 -25.73 8.78 3.47
N HIS A 374 -27.06 8.92 3.58
CA HIS A 374 -28.00 7.78 3.68
C HIS A 374 -27.77 6.68 2.63
N SER A 375 -27.62 7.04 1.35
CA SER A 375 -27.37 6.06 0.28
C SER A 375 -25.93 5.52 0.27
N PHE A 376 -25.00 6.22 0.93
CA PHE A 376 -23.57 5.92 0.88
C PHE A 376 -23.12 4.97 1.98
N VAL A 377 -23.63 5.12 3.21
CA VAL A 377 -23.17 4.33 4.38
C VAL A 377 -24.06 3.11 4.65
N ARG A 378 -23.53 2.14 5.40
CA ARG A 378 -24.22 0.93 5.87
C ARG A 378 -23.99 0.77 7.38
N PRO A 379 -24.83 0.00 8.09
CA PRO A 379 -24.57 -0.31 9.50
C PRO A 379 -23.14 -0.83 9.69
N LEU A 380 -22.47 -0.34 10.73
CA LEU A 380 -21.10 -0.69 11.08
C LEU A 380 -21.07 -1.17 12.53
N GLY A 381 -20.97 -2.48 12.74
CA GLY A 381 -21.10 -3.12 14.04
C GLY A 381 -22.49 -2.95 14.66
N GLU A 382 -22.53 -2.96 15.99
CA GLU A 382 -23.74 -2.74 16.79
C GLU A 382 -23.76 -1.30 17.33
N GLY A 383 -24.96 -0.73 17.57
CA GLY A 383 -25.09 0.53 18.32
C GLY A 383 -25.28 1.81 17.50
N GLY A 384 -25.95 1.75 16.35
CA GLY A 384 -26.35 2.95 15.59
C GLY A 384 -25.21 3.63 14.84
N LEU A 385 -24.07 2.97 14.68
CA LEU A 385 -22.96 3.47 13.88
C LEU A 385 -23.18 3.07 12.42
N PHE A 386 -22.94 4.01 11.50
CA PHE A 386 -23.00 3.77 10.08
C PHE A 386 -21.68 4.17 9.43
N GLY A 387 -21.18 3.36 8.50
CA GLY A 387 -19.93 3.63 7.84
C GLY A 387 -19.87 3.12 6.40
N HIS A 388 -18.84 3.56 5.71
CA HIS A 388 -18.41 3.03 4.42
C HIS A 388 -16.90 3.12 4.40
N ALA A 389 -16.22 1.99 4.23
CA ALA A 389 -14.77 1.95 4.19
C ALA A 389 -14.28 0.99 3.11
N HIS A 390 -13.27 1.41 2.36
CA HIS A 390 -12.55 0.53 1.45
C HIS A 390 -11.18 0.20 2.04
N ALA A 391 -10.64 -0.95 1.69
CA ALA A 391 -9.31 -1.38 2.10
C ALA A 391 -8.46 -1.79 0.90
N ALA A 392 -7.22 -1.31 0.85
CA ALA A 392 -6.16 -1.82 -0.02
C ALA A 392 -5.21 -2.69 0.83
N ILE A 393 -4.98 -3.93 0.39
CA ILE A 393 -4.24 -4.96 1.14
C ILE A 393 -2.85 -5.13 0.55
N PHE A 394 -1.84 -5.25 1.40
CA PHE A 394 -0.43 -5.35 1.02
C PHE A 394 0.25 -6.55 1.68
N PRO A 395 1.42 -7.00 1.18
CA PRO A 395 2.28 -7.91 1.93
C PRO A 395 2.56 -7.38 3.34
N PHE A 396 2.73 -8.31 4.29
CA PHE A 396 2.97 -7.94 5.68
C PHE A 396 4.16 -7.00 5.83
N ARG A 397 3.95 -5.93 6.60
CA ARG A 397 5.00 -5.02 7.03
C ARG A 397 4.87 -4.76 8.53
N PRO A 398 5.95 -4.92 9.31
CA PRO A 398 5.94 -4.55 10.72
C PRO A 398 5.63 -3.06 10.90
N LEU A 399 4.64 -2.75 11.73
CA LEU A 399 4.29 -1.38 12.11
C LEU A 399 5.01 -0.99 13.40
N LYS A 400 5.51 0.24 13.46
CA LYS A 400 6.07 0.79 14.70
C LYS A 400 4.92 1.07 15.67
N ARG A 401 5.14 0.83 16.96
CA ARG A 401 4.21 1.26 18.02
C ARG A 401 4.27 2.79 18.15
N GLY A 402 3.12 3.44 18.28
CA GLY A 402 2.99 4.89 18.46
C GLY A 402 2.39 5.63 17.26
N THR A 403 2.47 6.96 17.29
CA THR A 403 2.03 7.81 16.19
C THR A 403 3.12 7.91 15.11
N VAL A 404 2.69 7.90 13.85
CA VAL A 404 3.57 7.92 12.69
C VAL A 404 3.01 8.90 11.67
N ASP A 405 3.86 9.40 10.78
CA ASP A 405 3.45 10.25 9.67
C ASP A 405 2.66 9.46 8.60
N LEU A 406 1.45 9.93 8.28
CA LEU A 406 0.53 9.28 7.34
C LEU A 406 1.13 9.20 5.94
N LEU A 407 1.70 10.31 5.44
CA LEU A 407 2.26 10.39 4.09
C LEU A 407 3.39 9.37 3.93
N ALA A 408 4.34 9.34 4.87
CA ALA A 408 5.44 8.40 4.86
C ALA A 408 4.97 6.93 4.90
N MET A 409 3.91 6.63 5.66
CA MET A 409 3.37 5.28 5.72
C MET A 409 2.68 4.86 4.43
N VAL A 410 1.91 5.74 3.80
CA VAL A 410 1.28 5.45 2.50
C VAL A 410 2.34 5.31 1.41
N ASP A 411 3.33 6.22 1.34
CA ASP A 411 4.47 6.11 0.41
C ASP A 411 5.20 4.77 0.60
N ALA A 412 5.41 4.36 1.85
CA ALA A 412 6.02 3.07 2.15
C ALA A 412 5.14 1.91 1.65
N LEU A 413 3.84 1.86 1.94
CA LEU A 413 2.97 0.78 1.46
C LEU A 413 2.92 0.71 -0.06
N ALA A 414 2.80 1.86 -0.71
CA ALA A 414 2.63 1.97 -2.15
C ALA A 414 3.91 1.62 -2.95
N SER A 415 5.05 1.46 -2.26
CA SER A 415 6.26 0.84 -2.84
C SER A 415 6.18 -0.69 -3.01
N SER A 416 5.10 -1.32 -2.54
CA SER A 416 4.78 -2.72 -2.80
C SER A 416 3.54 -2.84 -3.67
N GLU A 417 3.50 -3.91 -4.46
CA GLU A 417 2.31 -4.28 -5.21
C GLU A 417 1.15 -4.61 -4.25
N PRO A 418 -0.03 -3.98 -4.44
CA PRO A 418 -1.23 -4.31 -3.67
C PRO A 418 -1.73 -5.71 -4.05
N LEU A 419 -2.20 -6.45 -3.05
CA LEU A 419 -2.72 -7.82 -3.20
C LEU A 419 -4.23 -7.86 -3.47
N ALA A 420 -4.97 -6.89 -2.92
CA ALA A 420 -6.42 -6.80 -3.06
C ALA A 420 -6.91 -5.37 -2.77
N VAL A 421 -8.08 -5.03 -3.30
CA VAL A 421 -8.89 -3.88 -2.90
C VAL A 421 -10.31 -4.36 -2.72
N MET A 422 -10.93 -4.05 -1.58
CA MET A 422 -12.28 -4.50 -1.24
C MET A 422 -13.05 -3.45 -0.44
N HIS A 423 -14.38 -3.48 -0.53
CA HIS A 423 -15.28 -2.72 0.33
C HIS A 423 -15.49 -3.50 1.64
N LEU A 424 -15.12 -2.91 2.77
CA LEU A 424 -15.37 -3.51 4.08
C LEU A 424 -16.85 -3.43 4.40
N LEU A 425 -17.45 -4.58 4.70
CA LEU A 425 -18.87 -4.70 4.96
C LEU A 425 -19.08 -5.84 5.96
N ASP A 426 -19.74 -5.53 7.07
CA ASP A 426 -20.00 -6.52 8.11
C ASP A 426 -20.98 -7.61 7.65
N ASP A 427 -20.72 -8.83 8.09
CA ASP A 427 -21.64 -9.96 7.98
C ASP A 427 -22.47 -10.05 9.28
N PRO A 428 -23.78 -9.75 9.25
CA PRO A 428 -24.63 -9.90 10.43
C PRO A 428 -24.91 -11.38 10.78
N GLN A 429 -24.57 -12.32 9.89
CA GLN A 429 -24.75 -13.76 10.10
C GLN A 429 -23.48 -14.54 9.68
N PRO A 430 -22.36 -14.30 10.38
CA PRO A 430 -21.08 -14.87 9.98
C PRO A 430 -21.08 -16.39 10.14
N MET A 431 -20.41 -17.07 9.22
CA MET A 431 -20.16 -18.51 9.35
C MET A 431 -19.00 -18.80 10.31
N LEU A 432 -17.99 -17.93 10.34
CA LEU A 432 -16.83 -17.98 11.24
C LEU A 432 -16.41 -16.55 11.64
N GLY A 433 -15.83 -16.43 12.84
CA GLY A 433 -15.36 -15.14 13.36
C GLY A 433 -16.51 -14.23 13.83
N SER A 434 -16.21 -12.94 13.98
CA SER A 434 -17.18 -11.93 14.46
C SER A 434 -18.10 -11.40 13.36
N GLY A 435 -17.82 -11.70 12.09
CA GLY A 435 -18.48 -11.05 10.95
C GLY A 435 -18.02 -9.62 10.71
N GLN A 436 -17.02 -9.13 11.44
CA GLN A 436 -16.52 -7.76 11.33
C GLN A 436 -15.05 -7.76 10.94
N SER A 437 -14.59 -6.66 10.34
CA SER A 437 -13.17 -6.47 10.05
C SER A 437 -12.38 -6.18 11.33
N GLU A 438 -11.28 -6.91 11.53
CA GLU A 438 -10.47 -6.88 12.74
C GLU A 438 -8.97 -6.74 12.45
N PHE A 439 -8.30 -6.00 13.32
CA PHE A 439 -6.88 -5.69 13.24
C PHE A 439 -6.15 -6.15 14.50
N VAL A 440 -4.90 -6.59 14.35
CA VAL A 440 -4.03 -6.89 15.49
C VAL A 440 -3.59 -5.60 16.16
N ARG A 441 -3.20 -4.60 15.37
CA ARG A 441 -2.76 -3.26 15.82
C ARG A 441 -2.53 -2.37 14.61
N GLY A 442 -2.33 -1.08 14.84
CA GLY A 442 -1.96 -0.16 13.77
C GLY A 442 -1.94 1.30 14.19
N CYS A 443 -2.06 2.16 13.19
CA CYS A 443 -2.21 3.60 13.35
C CYS A 443 -3.48 4.04 12.61
N CYS A 444 -4.14 5.06 13.16
CA CYS A 444 -5.31 5.68 12.55
C CYS A 444 -5.15 7.21 12.55
N TRP A 445 -5.77 7.84 11.56
CA TRP A 445 -5.90 9.28 11.42
C TRP A 445 -7.36 9.59 11.16
N PHE A 446 -7.88 10.61 11.81
CA PHE A 446 -9.30 10.93 11.77
C PHE A 446 -9.55 12.41 11.91
N ALA A 447 -10.67 12.89 11.36
CA ALA A 447 -11.08 14.28 11.46
C ALA A 447 -12.59 14.43 11.27
N PRO A 448 -13.22 15.43 11.91
CA PRO A 448 -14.58 15.84 11.59
C PRO A 448 -14.76 16.09 10.10
N LEU A 449 -15.87 15.61 9.55
CA LEU A 449 -16.16 15.68 8.12
C LEU A 449 -17.49 16.40 7.89
N SER A 450 -17.51 17.34 6.94
CA SER A 450 -18.73 17.96 6.45
C SER A 450 -18.94 17.57 4.99
N ILE A 451 -20.18 17.21 4.63
CA ILE A 451 -20.52 16.80 3.27
C ILE A 451 -21.08 18.01 2.52
N GLY A 452 -20.34 18.47 1.51
CA GLY A 452 -20.82 19.47 0.58
C GLY A 452 -21.85 18.87 -0.38
N THR A 453 -22.93 19.61 -0.67
CA THR A 453 -23.79 19.27 -1.81
C THR A 453 -23.00 19.56 -3.08
N GLY A 454 -22.61 18.50 -3.80
CA GLY A 454 -21.82 18.57 -5.02
C GLY A 454 -22.55 19.34 -6.13
N VAL A 455 -22.42 20.67 -6.11
CA VAL A 455 -22.49 21.52 -7.28
C VAL A 455 -21.39 22.55 -7.10
N GLN A 456 -20.26 22.33 -7.76
CA GLN A 456 -19.34 23.42 -8.08
C GLN A 456 -19.12 23.43 -9.61
N PRO A 457 -18.97 24.64 -10.17
CA PRO A 457 -19.42 25.02 -11.51
C PRO A 457 -18.68 24.35 -12.67
#